data_AF-A0A2V7NXM0-F1
#
_entry.id   AF-A0A2V7NXM0-F1
#
_cell.length_a   1.000
_cell.length_b   1.000
_cell.length_c   1.000
_cell.angle_alpha   90.00
_cell.angle_beta   90.00
_cell.angle_gamma   90.00
#
_symmetry.space_group_name_H-M   'P 1'
#
loop_
_entity.id
_entity.type
_entity.pdbx_description
1 polymer ?
#
loop_
_entity_poly.entity_id
_entity_poly.type
_entity_poly.pdbx_seq_one_letter_code
_entity_poly.pdbx_strand_id
1 'polypeptide(L)' 'NARAWRTMLELRCGEGAELEIRRMAVACLRTLRAEAGALFSDFEIYVADDKQEAARVSYHKV' A
#
# COMPACT_ATOMS: atom_id res chain seq x y z
N ASN A 1 12.08 -6.98 6.97
CA ASN A 1 12.98 -6.00 6.33
C ASN A 1 12.15 -5.15 5.34
N ALA A 2 12.71 -4.08 4.77
CA ALA A 2 11.95 -3.19 3.87
C ALA A 2 11.36 -3.91 2.64
N ARG A 3 12.09 -4.88 2.08
CA ARG A 3 11.61 -5.71 0.96
C ARG A 3 10.37 -6.52 1.32
N ALA A 4 10.37 -7.18 2.48
CA ALA A 4 9.22 -7.96 2.95
C ALA A 4 7.99 -7.07 3.17
N TRP A 5 8.19 -5.84 3.69
CA TRP A 5 7.11 -4.86 3.81
C TRP A 5 6.54 -4.47 2.45
N ARG A 6 7.37 -4.21 1.44
CA ARG A 6 6.89 -3.91 0.09
C ARG A 6 6.03 -5.03 -0.48
N THR A 7 6.49 -6.29 -0.41
CA THR A 7 5.71 -7.44 -0.86
C THR A 7 4.39 -7.59 -0.09
N MET A 8 4.39 -7.38 1.23
CA MET A 8 3.17 -7.41 2.02
C MET A 8 2.19 -6.34 1.56
N LEU A 9 2.65 -5.10 1.38
CA LEU A 9 1.82 -3.98 0.95
C LEU A 9 1.25 -4.17 -0.46
N GLU A 10 2.06 -4.68 -1.40
CA GLU A 10 1.63 -5.01 -2.77
C GLU A 10 0.48 -6.04 -2.77
N LEU A 11 0.54 -7.06 -1.90
CA LEU A 11 -0.47 -8.12 -1.82
C LEU A 11 -1.72 -7.71 -1.03
N ARG A 12 -1.59 -6.79 -0.06
CA ARG A 12 -2.64 -6.52 0.92
C ARG A 12 -3.31 -5.16 0.78
N CYS A 13 -2.73 -4.20 0.08
CA CYS A 13 -3.39 -2.90 -0.14
C CYS A 13 -4.40 -2.91 -1.30
N GLY A 14 -4.39 -3.93 -2.15
CA GLY A 14 -5.26 -4.01 -3.32
C GLY A 14 -6.72 -4.36 -2.99
N GLU A 15 -7.62 -4.04 -3.92
CA GLU A 15 -9.07 -4.22 -3.76
C GLU A 15 -9.52 -5.67 -3.61
N GLY A 16 -8.73 -6.63 -4.09
CA GLY A 16 -9.00 -8.06 -3.90
C GLY A 16 -8.66 -8.60 -2.51
N ALA A 17 -8.06 -7.77 -1.63
CA ALA A 17 -7.76 -8.18 -0.26
C ALA A 17 -8.99 -8.06 0.64
N GLU A 18 -9.05 -8.92 1.66
CA GLU A 18 -10.04 -8.81 2.73
C GLU A 18 -9.94 -7.42 3.40
N LEU A 19 -11.09 -6.85 3.78
CA LEU A 19 -11.19 -5.44 4.16
C LEU A 19 -10.35 -5.08 5.39
N GLU A 20 -10.34 -5.94 6.41
CA GLU A 20 -9.60 -5.70 7.65
C GLU A 20 -8.09 -5.65 7.38
N ILE A 21 -7.55 -6.63 6.66
CA ILE A 21 -6.12 -6.64 6.31
C ILE A 21 -5.75 -5.49 5.37
N ARG A 22 -6.64 -5.07 4.46
CA ARG A 22 -6.41 -3.92 3.58
C ARG A 22 -6.31 -2.62 4.37
N ARG A 23 -7.24 -2.38 5.30
CA ARG A 23 -7.20 -1.20 6.18
C ARG A 23 -5.93 -1.17 7.02
N MET A 24 -5.54 -2.31 7.58
CA MET A 24 -4.28 -2.43 8.32
C MET A 24 -3.07 -2.11 7.41
N ALA A 25 -3.02 -2.67 6.21
CA ALA A 25 -1.92 -2.45 5.27
C ALA A 25 -1.79 -0.98 4.84
N VAL A 26 -2.91 -0.31 4.54
CA VAL A 26 -2.93 1.14 4.23
C VAL A 26 -2.42 1.97 5.41
N ALA A 27 -2.83 1.64 6.63
CA ALA A 27 -2.31 2.30 7.84
C ALA A 27 -0.80 2.10 7.99
N CYS A 28 -0.30 0.87 7.81
CA CYS A 28 1.14 0.56 7.83
C CYS A 28 1.90 1.34 6.75
N LEU A 29 1.36 1.44 5.53
CA LEU A 29 1.97 2.21 4.45
C LEU A 29 2.16 3.68 4.83
N ARG A 30 1.15 4.30 5.47
CA ARG A 30 1.26 5.70 5.93
C ARG A 30 2.39 5.87 6.95
N THR A 31 2.49 4.97 7.93
CA THR A 31 3.58 4.96 8.92
C THR A 31 4.94 4.75 8.26
N LEU A 32 5.06 3.77 7.36
CA LEU A 32 6.31 3.47 6.67
C LEU A 32 6.76 4.59 5.73
N ARG A 33 5.83 5.31 5.09
CA ARG A 33 6.15 6.50 4.31
C ARG A 33 6.64 7.66 5.17
N ALA A 34 6.12 7.81 6.39
CA ALA A 34 6.61 8.82 7.32
C ALA A 34 8.03 8.53 7.79
N GLU A 35 8.34 7.26 8.11
CA GLU A 35 9.65 6.84 8.61
C GLU A 35 10.71 6.71 7.50
N ALA A 36 10.32 6.22 6.32
CA ALA A 36 11.23 5.83 5.25
C ALA A 36 10.68 6.15 3.86
N GLY A 37 10.23 7.40 3.66
CA GLY A 37 9.55 7.85 2.43
C GLY A 37 10.22 7.45 1.12
N ALA A 38 11.56 7.50 1.04
CA ALA A 38 12.30 7.13 -0.17
C ALA A 38 12.11 5.66 -0.61
N LEU A 39 11.72 4.76 0.30
CA LEU A 39 11.50 3.33 -0.01
C LEU A 39 10.06 2.99 -0.39
N PHE A 40 9.12 3.90 -0.12
CA PHE A 40 7.67 3.66 -0.24
C PHE A 40 6.94 4.80 -0.97
N SER A 41 7.66 5.74 -1.58
CA SER A 41 7.10 6.90 -2.29
C SER A 41 6.35 6.52 -3.56
N ASP A 42 6.60 5.33 -4.09
CA ASP A 42 5.97 4.75 -5.28
C ASP A 42 4.58 4.17 -5.02
N PHE A 43 4.13 4.08 -3.77
CA PHE A 43 2.76 3.68 -3.45
C PHE A 43 1.80 4.87 -3.49
N GLU A 44 0.76 4.75 -4.31
CA GLU A 44 -0.37 5.65 -4.41
C GLU A 44 -1.54 5.10 -3.59
N ILE A 45 -2.00 5.86 -2.58
CA ILE A 45 -3.22 5.55 -1.83
C ILE A 45 -4.39 6.22 -2.55
N TYR A 46 -5.47 5.47 -2.80
CA TYR A 46 -6.66 5.93 -3.49
C TYR A 46 -7.93 5.37 -2.83
N VAL A 47 -9.09 5.94 -3.18
CA VAL A 47 -10.40 5.41 -2.77
C VAL A 47 -10.90 4.49 -3.88
N ALA A 48 -11.12 3.22 -3.55
CA ALA A 48 -11.61 2.19 -4.46
C ALA A 48 -13.12 2.29 -4.71
N ASP A 49 -13.65 1.47 -5.63
CA ASP A 49 -15.07 1.46 -6.02
C ASP A 49 -16.00 1.08 -4.86
N ASP A 50 -15.51 0.27 -3.93
CA ASP A 50 -16.19 -0.08 -2.67
C ASP A 50 -16.16 1.04 -1.61
N LYS A 51 -15.63 2.22 -1.99
CA LYS A 51 -15.48 3.42 -1.16
C LYS A 51 -14.51 3.24 0.01
N GLN A 52 -13.62 2.27 -0.06
CA GLN A 52 -12.57 2.04 0.94
C GLN A 52 -11.21 2.47 0.43
N GLU A 53 -10.28 2.76 1.35
CA GLU A 53 -8.91 3.06 0.96
C GLU A 53 -8.19 1.80 0.47
N ALA A 54 -7.51 1.94 -0.66
CA ALA A 54 -6.62 0.96 -1.24
C ALA A 54 -5.29 1.64 -1.59
N ALA A 55 -4.27 0.85 -1.90
CA ALA A 55 -3.04 1.39 -2.45
C ALA A 55 -2.48 0.48 -3.55
N ARG A 56 -1.84 1.11 -4.52
CA ARG A 56 -1.17 0.45 -5.64
C ARG A 56 0.20 1.07 -5.87
N VAL A 57 1.12 0.31 -6.46
CA VAL A 57 2.40 0.87 -6.89
C VAL A 57 2.18 1.64 -8.19
N SER A 58 2.42 2.95 -8.16
CA SER A 58 2.44 3.81 -9.34
C SER A 58 3.82 3.68 -10.03
N TYR A 59 3.80 3.17 -11.27
CA TYR A 59 4.90 2.89 -12.22
C TYR A 59 5.54 1.48 -12.24
N HIS A 60 5.19 0.73 -13.30
CA HIS A 60 6.14 -0.08 -14.06
C HIS A 60 7.03 0.87 -14.88
N LYS A 61 8.35 0.77 -14.70
CA LYS A 61 9.34 1.45 -15.54
C LYS A 61 9.06 1.13 -17.01
N VAL A 62 8.88 2.16 -17.85
CA VAL A 62 8.83 2.06 -19.32
C VAL A 62 10.10 1.40 -19.84
#